data_AF-A0A0S1U1Q9-F1
#
_entry.id   AF-A0A0S1U1Q9-F1
#
_cell.length_a   1.000
_cell.length_b   1.000
_cell.length_c   1.000
_cell.angle_alpha   90.00
_cell.angle_beta   90.00
_cell.angle_gamma   90.00
#
_symmetry.space_group_name_H-M   'P 1'
#
loop_
_entity.id
_entity.type
_entity.pdbx_description
1 polymer ?
#
loop_
_entity_poly.entity_id
_entity_poly.type
_entity_poly.pdbx_seq_one_letter_code
_entity_poly.pdbx_strand_id
1 'polypeptide(L)' 'DKKRREAVEARNQAESLIHSTEKSLKDYGDKVSEADRTAISDAIAALKTASEATEPDADDIKAKTQTLMEVSMKLG' A
#
# COMPACT_ATOMS: atom_id res chain seq x y z
N ASP A 1 23.88 -7.67 -3.91
CA ASP A 1 22.94 -8.45 -3.07
C ASP A 1 22.15 -7.67 -2.02
N LYS A 2 22.71 -6.70 -1.28
CA LYS A 2 21.95 -5.93 -0.26
C LYS A 2 20.73 -5.16 -0.81
N LYS A 3 20.91 -4.37 -1.88
CA LYS A 3 19.83 -3.58 -2.49
C LYS A 3 18.67 -4.43 -3.02
N ARG A 4 18.99 -5.58 -3.64
CA ARG A 4 17.96 -6.53 -4.12
C ARG A 4 17.17 -7.10 -2.95
N ARG A 5 17.85 -7.47 -1.86
CA ARG A 5 17.19 -7.97 -0.66
C ARG A 5 16.28 -6.93 -0.02
N GLU A 6 16.75 -5.69 0.11
CA GLU A 6 15.94 -4.59 0.65
C GLU A 6 14.70 -4.32 -0.21
N ALA A 7 14.83 -4.34 -1.53
CA ALA A 7 13.68 -4.19 -2.43
C ALA A 7 12.69 -5.34 -2.31
N VAL A 8 13.16 -6.59 -2.18
CA VAL A 8 12.29 -7.77 -1.97
C VAL A 8 11.57 -7.68 -0.62
N GLU A 9 12.27 -7.32 0.45
CA GLU A 9 11.65 -7.13 1.77
C GLU A 9 10.59 -6.02 1.75
N ALA A 10 10.89 -4.89 1.07
CA ALA A 10 9.93 -3.82 0.87
C ALA A 10 8.70 -4.26 0.06
N ARG A 11 8.89 -5.04 -1.02
CA ARG A 11 7.79 -5.61 -1.82
C ARG A 11 6.89 -6.52 -0.99
N ASN A 12 7.47 -7.41 -0.18
CA ASN A 12 6.70 -8.32 0.66
C ASN A 12 5.88 -7.57 1.72
N GLN A 13 6.44 -6.52 2.31
CA GLN A 13 5.71 -5.65 3.24
C GLN A 13 4.58 -4.91 2.53
N ALA A 14 4.85 -4.36 1.35
CA ALA A 14 3.87 -3.67 0.53
C ALA A 14 2.69 -4.57 0.15
N GLU A 15 2.94 -5.79 -0.34
CA GLU A 15 1.89 -6.74 -0.72
C GLU A 15 1.00 -7.12 0.47
N SER A 16 1.60 -7.39 1.63
CA SER A 16 0.86 -7.70 2.86
C SER A 16 -0.05 -6.52 3.27
N LEU A 17 0.46 -5.30 3.22
CA LEU A 17 -0.30 -4.10 3.56
C LEU A 17 -1.41 -3.81 2.55
N ILE A 18 -1.15 -3.95 1.25
CA ILE A 18 -2.15 -3.84 0.19
C ILE A 18 -3.30 -4.80 0.46
N HIS A 19 -2.98 -6.09 0.64
CA HIS A 19 -4.01 -7.11 0.81
C HIS A 19 -4.87 -6.89 2.06
N SER A 20 -4.24 -6.56 3.19
CA SER A 20 -4.97 -6.26 4.43
C SER A 20 -5.85 -5.02 4.29
N THR A 21 -5.37 -3.97 3.62
CA THR A 21 -6.15 -2.74 3.39
C THR A 21 -7.31 -2.96 2.42
N GLU A 22 -7.09 -3.68 1.31
CA GLU A 22 -8.16 -4.05 0.37
C GLU A 22 -9.28 -4.83 1.08
N LYS A 23 -8.89 -5.77 1.95
CA LYS A 23 -9.83 -6.52 2.76
C LYS A 23 -10.59 -5.60 3.71
N SER A 24 -9.91 -4.74 4.45
CA SER A 24 -10.56 -3.75 5.31
C SER A 24 -11.54 -2.88 4.51
N LEU A 25 -11.15 -2.28 3.39
CA LEU A 25 -12.03 -1.47 2.54
C LEU A 25 -13.31 -2.20 2.10
N LYS A 26 -13.20 -3.51 1.86
CA LYS A 26 -14.33 -4.38 1.54
C LYS A 26 -15.21 -4.62 2.76
N ASP A 27 -14.62 -4.91 3.92
CA ASP A 27 -15.32 -5.17 5.18
C ASP A 27 -16.01 -3.92 5.73
N TYR A 28 -15.41 -2.73 5.55
CA TYR A 28 -15.99 -1.46 5.96
C TYR A 28 -17.11 -0.98 5.03
N GLY A 29 -17.12 -1.38 3.75
CA GLY A 29 -18.23 -1.12 2.83
C GLY A 29 -18.69 0.34 2.85
N ASP A 30 -19.97 0.57 3.09
CA ASP A 30 -20.58 1.90 3.10
C ASP A 30 -20.28 2.74 4.36
N LYS A 31 -19.50 2.21 5.31
CA LYS A 31 -19.11 2.93 6.54
C LYS A 31 -17.97 3.94 6.32
N VAL A 32 -17.34 3.91 5.15
CA VAL A 32 -16.22 4.78 4.78
C VAL A 32 -16.73 5.78 3.75
N SER A 33 -16.34 7.04 3.91
CA SER A 33 -16.71 8.08 2.96
C SER A 33 -16.15 7.77 1.57
N GLU A 34 -16.82 8.22 0.50
CA GLU A 34 -16.33 8.03 -0.88
C GLU A 34 -14.93 8.66 -1.07
N ALA A 35 -14.69 9.80 -0.42
CA ALA A 35 -13.40 10.49 -0.43
C ALA A 35 -12.28 9.63 0.19
N ASP A 36 -12.52 9.04 1.37
CA ASP A 36 -11.53 8.18 2.02
C ASP A 36 -11.33 6.87 1.26
N ARG A 37 -12.42 6.26 0.77
CA ARG A 37 -12.37 5.05 -0.08
C ARG A 37 -11.51 5.28 -1.31
N THR A 38 -11.67 6.43 -1.96
CA THR A 38 -10.88 6.82 -3.14
C THR A 38 -9.42 7.03 -2.76
N ALA A 39 -9.13 7.81 -1.71
CA ALA A 39 -7.77 8.06 -1.26
C ALA A 39 -7.00 6.78 -0.91
N ILE A 40 -7.66 5.82 -0.25
CA ILE A 40 -7.05 4.53 0.10
C ILE A 40 -6.86 3.67 -1.16
N SER A 41 -7.83 3.65 -2.07
CA SER A 41 -7.73 2.89 -3.33
C SER A 41 -6.59 3.42 -4.22
N ASP A 42 -6.43 4.74 -4.27
CA ASP A 42 -5.32 5.39 -4.98
C ASP A 42 -3.97 5.05 -4.34
N ALA A 43 -3.87 5.07 -3.01
CA ALA A 43 -2.66 4.69 -2.29
C ALA A 43 -2.29 3.21 -2.51
N ILE A 44 -3.29 2.31 -2.52
CA ILE A 44 -3.10 0.89 -2.86
C ILE A 44 -2.53 0.76 -4.28
N ALA A 45 -3.16 1.43 -5.26
CA ALA A 45 -2.73 1.36 -6.65
C ALA A 45 -1.30 1.90 -6.84
N ALA A 46 -0.98 3.02 -6.17
CA ALA A 46 0.35 3.63 -6.21
C ALA A 46 1.42 2.70 -5.62
N LEU A 47 1.14 2.10 -4.45
CA LEU A 47 2.06 1.16 -3.80
C LEU A 47 2.25 -0.12 -4.62
N LYS A 48 1.17 -0.65 -5.19
CA LYS A 48 1.22 -1.83 -6.07
C LYS A 48 2.05 -1.58 -7.32
N THR A 49 1.86 -0.42 -7.96
CA THR A 49 2.65 -0.03 -9.14
C THR A 49 4.13 0.08 -8.80
N ALA A 50 4.46 0.64 -7.63
CA ALA A 50 5.85 0.75 -7.16
C ALA A 50 6.47 -0.62 -6.85
N SER A 51 5.70 -1.50 -6.19
CA SER A 51 6.17 -2.84 -5.85
C SER A 51 6.33 -3.69 -7.10
N GLU A 52 5.49 -3.56 -8.13
CA GLU A 52 5.53 -4.34 -9.37
C GLU A 52 6.52 -3.82 -10.43
N ALA A 53 7.17 -2.67 -10.18
CA ALA A 53 8.12 -2.07 -11.10
C ALA A 53 9.26 -3.03 -11.50
N THR A 54 9.71 -2.94 -12.75
CA THR A 54 10.83 -3.74 -13.28
C THR A 54 12.14 -3.46 -12.52
N GLU A 55 12.33 -2.21 -12.08
CA GLU A 55 13.40 -1.80 -11.18
C GLU A 55 12.79 -1.23 -9.90
N PRO A 56 12.54 -2.08 -8.88
CA PRO A 56 11.89 -1.64 -7.65
C PRO A 56 12.84 -0.80 -6.79
N ASP A 57 12.42 0.44 -6.51
CA ASP A 57 13.10 1.33 -5.56
C ASP A 57 12.56 1.05 -4.14
N ALA A 58 13.43 0.56 -3.27
CA ALA A 58 13.08 0.22 -1.91
C ALA A 58 12.60 1.44 -1.10
N ASP A 59 13.11 2.64 -1.40
CA ASP A 59 12.72 3.85 -0.67
C ASP A 59 11.38 4.39 -1.18
N ASP A 60 11.10 4.32 -2.49
CA ASP A 60 9.77 4.63 -3.04
C ASP A 60 8.69 3.69 -2.48
N ILE A 61 8.97 2.37 -2.45
CA ILE A 61 8.05 1.38 -1.89
C ILE A 61 7.79 1.67 -0.40
N LYS A 62 8.83 1.97 0.39
CA LYS A 62 8.66 2.32 1.82
C LYS A 62 7.86 3.59 2.00
N ALA A 63 8.12 4.63 1.20
CA ALA A 63 7.38 5.89 1.28
C ALA A 63 5.88 5.66 0.99
N LYS A 64 5.56 4.95 -0.08
CA LYS A 64 4.18 4.59 -0.43
C LYS A 64 3.54 3.64 0.58
N THR A 65 4.32 2.77 1.23
CA THR A 65 3.86 1.92 2.33
C THR A 65 3.44 2.80 3.52
N GLN A 66 4.23 3.81 3.88
CA GLN A 66 3.86 4.78 4.92
C GLN A 66 2.60 5.56 4.54
N THR A 67 2.51 6.07 3.32
CA THR A 67 1.31 6.76 2.83
C THR A 67 0.07 5.86 2.93
N LEU A 68 0.17 4.59 2.51
CA LEU A 68 -0.93 3.64 2.63
C LEU A 68 -1.31 3.43 4.10
N MET A 69 -0.34 3.23 5.00
CA MET A 69 -0.63 3.10 6.44
C MET A 69 -1.37 4.33 7.00
N GLU A 70 -0.94 5.54 6.65
CA GLU A 70 -1.54 6.79 7.12
C GLU A 70 -2.98 6.94 6.63
N VAL A 71 -3.25 6.68 5.35
CA VAL A 71 -4.64 6.76 4.84
C VAL A 71 -5.49 5.60 5.36
N SER A 72 -4.89 4.42 5.56
CA SER A 72 -5.59 3.26 6.12
C SER A 72 -5.97 3.43 7.58
N MET A 73 -5.26 4.27 8.35
CA MET A 73 -5.69 4.60 9.73
C MET A 73 -7.06 5.29 9.76
N LYS A 74 -7.47 5.96 8.67
CA LYS A 74 -8.80 6.57 8.57
C LYS A 74 -9.94 5.55 8.43
N LEU A 75 -9.62 4.28 8.13
CA LEU A 75 -10.60 3.18 8.18
C LEU A 75 -10.98 2.81 9.62
N GLY A 76 -10.13 3.12 10.61
CA GLY A 76 -10.26 2.70 12.00
C GLY A 76 -11.25 3.51 12.83
#